data_AF-A0A2V7U044-F1
#
_entry.id   AF-A0A2V7U044-F1
#
_cell.length_a   1.000
_cell.length_b   1.000
_cell.length_c   1.000
_cell.angle_alpha   90.00
_cell.angle_beta   90.00
_cell.angle_gamma   90.00
#
_symmetry.space_group_name_H-M   'P 1'
#
loop_
_entity.id
_entity.type
_entity.pdbx_description
1 polymer ?
#
loop_
_entity_poly.entity_id
_entity_poly.type
_entity_poly.pdbx_seq_one_letter_code
_entity_poly.pdbx_strand_id
1 'polypeptide(L)'
;MSPERALLVLGVTVPILYYAALIGTSLLWPGYSHVRQYASELGSAASPHPEAFNVLIIAAGGAAVLAGVGFFLALKRIGGRALPALLAGVAIVLWGVSFVMGCSTWAASIWSGGRT
;
A
#
# COMPACT_ATOMS: atom_id res chain seq x y z
N MET A 1 0.06 -22.34 11.85
CA MET A 1 0.27 -20.90 12.16
C MET A 1 -1.03 -20.36 12.73
N SER A 2 -1.02 -19.56 13.81
CA SER A 2 -2.27 -18.96 14.32
C SER A 2 -2.79 -17.88 13.36
N PRO A 3 -4.11 -17.63 13.30
CA PRO A 3 -4.69 -16.69 12.34
C PRO A 3 -4.13 -15.28 12.47
N GLU A 4 -3.94 -14.78 13.69
CA GLU A 4 -3.33 -13.47 13.93
C GLU A 4 -1.87 -13.41 13.46
N ARG A 5 -1.11 -14.50 13.62
CA ARG A 5 0.27 -14.56 13.13
C ARG A 5 0.31 -14.53 11.60
N ALA A 6 -0.63 -15.19 10.92
CA ALA A 6 -0.74 -15.15 9.46
C ALA A 6 -0.97 -13.72 8.96
N LEU A 7 -1.90 -13.00 9.59
CA LEU A 7 -2.22 -11.62 9.26
C LEU A 7 -1.07 -10.66 9.53
N LEU A 8 -0.35 -10.83 10.66
CA LEU A 8 0.82 -10.01 10.96
C LEU A 8 1.98 -10.24 9.97
N VAL A 9 2.17 -11.47 9.49
CA VAL A 9 3.18 -11.76 8.45
C VAL A 9 2.88 -10.99 7.17
N LEU A 10 1.61 -10.79 6.80
CA LEU A 10 1.25 -9.91 5.68
C LEU A 10 1.70 -8.46 5.93
N GLY A 11 1.62 -7.98 7.18
CA GLY A 11 2.16 -6.66 7.55
C GLY A 11 3.66 -6.52 7.28
N VAL A 12 4.44 -7.59 7.49
CA VAL A 12 5.88 -7.62 7.19
C VAL A 12 6.14 -7.51 5.69
N THR A 13 5.21 -7.96 4.84
CA THR A 13 5.35 -7.86 3.38
C THR A 13 5.15 -6.43 2.85
N VAL A 14 4.50 -5.55 3.62
CA VAL A 14 4.20 -4.17 3.18
C VAL A 14 5.47 -3.38 2.82
N PRO A 15 6.50 -3.25 3.68
CA PRO A 15 7.73 -2.56 3.29
C PRO A 15 8.44 -3.24 2.11
N ILE A 16 8.38 -4.57 1.99
CA ILE A 16 8.98 -5.32 0.89
C ILE A 16 8.33 -4.90 -0.43
N LEU A 17 6.99 -4.91 -0.48
CA LEU A 17 6.22 -4.52 -1.67
C LEU A 17 6.43 -3.03 -2.00
N TYR A 18 6.46 -2.16 -1.00
CA TYR A 18 6.69 -0.74 -1.19
C TYR A 18 8.08 -0.44 -1.78
N TYR A 19 9.14 -1.03 -1.23
CA TYR A 19 10.49 -0.83 -1.77
C TYR A 19 10.68 -1.52 -3.13
N ALA A 20 10.04 -2.67 -3.36
CA ALA A 20 10.01 -3.29 -4.68
C ALA A 20 9.35 -2.37 -5.71
N ALA A 21 8.26 -1.70 -5.36
CA ALA A 21 7.63 -0.70 -6.23
C ALA A 21 8.57 0.47 -6.50
N LEU A 22 9.13 1.05 -5.44
CA LEU A 22 9.93 2.27 -5.49
C LEU A 22 11.24 2.09 -6.25
N ILE A 23 11.96 0.99 -6.01
CA ILE A 23 13.22 0.67 -6.69
C ILE A 23 12.94 0.10 -8.08
N GLY A 24 12.01 -0.84 -8.19
CA GLY A 24 11.73 -1.53 -9.45
C GLY A 24 11.27 -0.55 -10.53
N THR A 25 10.34 0.34 -10.20
CA THR A 25 9.80 1.27 -11.21
C THR A 25 10.66 2.51 -11.44
N SER A 26 11.48 2.95 -10.47
CA SER A 26 12.44 4.02 -10.72
C SER A 26 13.54 3.58 -11.69
N LEU A 27 13.97 2.32 -11.64
CA LEU A 27 14.91 1.74 -12.61
C LEU A 27 14.34 1.67 -14.03
N LEU A 28 13.01 1.66 -14.17
CA LEU A 28 12.32 1.64 -15.45
C LEU A 28 12.00 3.04 -15.99
N TRP A 29 12.31 4.11 -15.25
CA TRP A 29 12.08 5.50 -15.66
C TRP A 29 13.41 6.21 -15.92
N PRO A 30 13.83 6.36 -17.20
CA PRO A 30 15.05 7.06 -17.54
C PRO A 30 15.07 8.50 -17.01
N GLY A 31 16.11 8.84 -16.25
CA GLY A 31 16.27 10.17 -15.68
C GLY A 31 15.45 10.44 -14.41
N TYR A 32 14.73 9.44 -13.88
CA TYR A 32 14.05 9.60 -12.60
C TYR A 32 15.03 9.94 -11.48
N SER A 33 14.65 10.89 -10.62
CA SER A 33 15.48 11.32 -9.50
C SER A 33 14.70 11.28 -8.19
N HIS A 34 15.10 10.40 -7.26
CA HIS A 34 14.58 10.35 -5.90
C HIS A 34 14.79 11.63 -5.09
N VAL A 35 15.63 12.55 -5.57
CA VAL A 35 15.90 13.85 -4.92
C VAL A 35 14.99 14.95 -5.46
N ARG A 36 14.58 14.86 -6.73
CA ARG A 36 13.83 15.94 -7.42
C ARG A 36 12.35 15.61 -7.62
N GLN A 37 12.00 14.33 -7.56
CA GLN A 37 10.65 13.84 -7.85
C GLN A 37 10.09 13.10 -6.65
N TYR A 38 8.76 13.15 -6.51
CA TYR A 38 8.05 12.41 -5.49
C TYR A 38 7.91 10.94 -5.86
N ALA A 39 7.86 10.06 -4.86
CA ALA A 39 7.62 8.63 -5.09
C ALA A 39 6.26 8.38 -5.75
N SER A 40 5.23 9.20 -5.46
CA SER A 40 3.91 9.10 -6.07
C SER A 40 3.90 9.39 -7.57
N GLU A 41 4.91 10.09 -8.10
CA GLU A 41 5.02 10.33 -9.54
C GLU A 41 5.19 9.03 -10.33
N LEU A 42 5.82 8.01 -9.74
CA LEU A 42 6.01 6.68 -10.34
C LEU A 42 4.68 6.00 -10.70
N GLY A 43 3.59 6.35 -10.00
CA GLY A 43 2.24 5.89 -10.31
C GLY A 43 1.42 6.84 -11.20
N SER A 44 1.95 8.01 -11.53
CA SER A 44 1.22 9.04 -12.29
C SER A 44 1.24 8.80 -13.79
N ALA A 45 0.37 9.49 -14.54
CA ALA A 45 0.32 9.41 -16.00
C ALA A 45 1.63 9.86 -16.71
N ALA A 46 2.55 10.53 -15.99
CA ALA A 46 3.85 10.91 -16.53
C ALA A 46 4.89 9.77 -16.48
N SER A 47 4.64 8.73 -15.68
CA SER A 47 5.51 7.56 -15.57
C SER A 47 5.44 6.72 -16.85
N PRO A 48 6.54 6.10 -17.31
CA PRO A 48 6.50 5.15 -18.42
C PRO A 48 5.67 3.90 -18.13
N HIS A 49 5.64 3.46 -16.87
CA HIS A 49 4.99 2.23 -16.41
C HIS A 49 4.21 2.45 -15.10
N PRO A 50 3.16 3.31 -15.10
CA PRO A 50 2.44 3.66 -13.89
C PRO A 50 1.72 2.46 -13.26
N GLU A 51 1.23 1.53 -14.07
CA GLU A 51 0.54 0.32 -13.63
C GLU A 51 1.42 -0.57 -12.75
N ALA A 52 2.71 -0.69 -13.08
CA ALA A 52 3.64 -1.51 -12.31
C ALA A 52 3.79 -0.99 -10.87
N PHE A 53 3.90 0.34 -10.70
CA PHE A 53 3.99 0.96 -9.38
C PHE A 53 2.68 0.79 -8.62
N ASN A 54 1.56 1.14 -9.28
CA ASN A 54 0.24 1.13 -8.67
C ASN A 54 -0.21 -0.26 -8.21
N VAL A 55 0.05 -1.32 -8.98
CA VAL A 55 -0.29 -2.70 -8.60
C VAL A 55 0.44 -3.10 -7.31
N LEU A 56 1.73 -2.77 -7.19
CA LEU A 56 2.52 -3.09 -6.00
C LEU A 56 2.07 -2.27 -4.78
N ILE A 57 1.70 -0.99 -4.96
CA ILE A 57 1.14 -0.16 -3.90
C ILE A 57 -0.24 -0.66 -3.45
N ILE A 58 -1.11 -1.07 -4.37
CA ILE A 58 -2.40 -1.69 -4.03
C ILE A 58 -2.18 -3.00 -3.26
N ALA A 59 -1.25 -3.85 -3.70
CA ALA A 59 -0.92 -5.09 -3.01
C ALA A 59 -0.40 -4.82 -1.59
N ALA A 60 0.47 -3.81 -1.43
CA ALA A 60 0.95 -3.35 -0.13
C ALA A 60 -0.18 -2.84 0.77
N GLY A 61 -1.12 -2.06 0.21
CA GLY A 61 -2.31 -1.58 0.90
C GLY A 61 -3.22 -2.70 1.37
N GLY A 62 -3.49 -3.68 0.50
CA GLY A 62 -4.28 -4.88 0.85
C GLY A 62 -3.63 -5.70 1.96
N ALA A 63 -2.31 -5.90 1.89
CA ALA A 63 -1.55 -6.55 2.95
C ALA A 63 -1.63 -5.80 4.28
N ALA A 64 -1.56 -4.46 4.25
CA ALA A 64 -1.72 -3.62 5.43
C ALA A 64 -3.14 -3.69 6.03
N VAL A 65 -4.19 -3.69 5.21
CA VAL A 65 -5.59 -3.86 5.69
C VAL A 65 -5.74 -5.18 6.46
N LEU A 66 -5.23 -6.27 5.90
CA LEU A 66 -5.26 -7.58 6.55
C LEU A 66 -4.41 -7.59 7.83
N ALA A 67 -3.23 -6.96 7.80
CA ALA A 67 -2.37 -6.82 8.96
C ALA A 67 -3.02 -6.04 10.11
N GLY A 68 -3.82 -5.02 9.82
CA GLY A 68 -4.53 -4.26 10.84
C GLY A 68 -5.53 -5.12 11.64
N VAL A 69 -6.21 -6.07 10.99
CA VAL A 69 -7.00 -7.09 11.68
C VAL A 69 -6.11 -7.97 12.56
N GLY A 70 -4.94 -8.37 12.04
CA GLY A 70 -3.91 -9.10 12.79
C GLY A 70 -3.44 -8.37 14.05
N PHE A 71 -3.21 -7.06 13.97
CA PHE A 71 -2.82 -6.22 15.10
C PHE A 71 -3.89 -6.21 16.21
N PHE A 72 -5.17 -6.02 15.85
CA PHE A 72 -6.26 -6.07 16.83
C PHE A 72 -6.29 -7.43 17.55
N LEU A 73 -6.27 -8.54 16.79
CA LEU A 73 -6.35 -9.89 17.34
C LEU A 73 -5.13 -10.22 18.22
N ALA A 74 -3.93 -9.86 17.77
CA ALA A 74 -2.70 -10.10 18.52
C ALA A 74 -2.65 -9.32 19.84
N LEU A 75 -3.04 -8.05 19.82
CA LEU A 75 -3.10 -7.22 21.03
C LEU A 75 -4.16 -7.73 22.01
N LYS A 76 -5.32 -8.18 21.52
CA LYS A 76 -6.34 -8.83 22.36
C LYS A 76 -5.83 -10.14 22.97
N ARG A 77 -5.07 -10.93 22.22
CA ARG A 77 -4.52 -12.22 22.66
C ARG A 77 -3.50 -12.09 23.80
N ILE A 78 -2.69 -11.02 23.80
CA ILE A 78 -1.70 -10.78 24.86
C ILE A 78 -2.30 -10.08 26.11
N GLY A 79 -3.63 -10.00 26.22
CA GLY A 79 -4.32 -9.38 27.36
C GLY A 79 -4.54 -7.87 27.22
N GLY A 80 -4.34 -7.29 26.03
CA GLY A 80 -4.54 -5.87 25.77
C GLY A 80 -5.98 -5.40 25.98
N ARG A 81 -6.11 -4.15 26.43
CA ARG A 81 -7.41 -3.45 26.55
C ARG A 81 -8.05 -3.31 25.16
N ALA A 82 -9.38 -3.46 25.10
CA ALA A 82 -10.11 -3.51 23.84
C ALA A 82 -9.97 -2.22 23.01
N LEU A 83 -10.11 -1.05 23.64
CA LEU A 83 -10.06 0.23 22.94
C LEU A 83 -8.68 0.50 22.29
N PRO A 84 -7.54 0.43 23.00
CA PRO A 84 -6.22 0.57 22.36
C PRO A 84 -5.95 -0.46 21.26
N ALA A 85 -6.37 -1.72 21.46
CA ALA A 85 -6.22 -2.76 20.43
C ALA A 85 -7.01 -2.42 19.16
N LEU A 86 -8.24 -1.93 19.32
CA LEU A 86 -9.10 -1.51 18.21
C LEU A 86 -8.48 -0.32 17.48
N LEU A 87 -8.04 0.71 18.21
CA LEU A 87 -7.43 1.91 17.61
C LEU A 87 -6.16 1.56 16.82
N ALA A 88 -5.31 0.68 17.35
CA ALA A 88 -4.13 0.21 16.63
C ALA A 88 -4.51 -0.51 15.32
N GLY A 89 -5.48 -1.43 15.38
CA GLY A 89 -5.94 -2.15 14.19
C GLY A 89 -6.56 -1.20 13.14
N VAL A 90 -7.43 -0.28 13.58
CA VAL A 90 -8.08 0.71 12.71
C VAL A 90 -7.05 1.64 12.07
N ALA A 91 -6.05 2.11 12.81
CA ALA A 91 -5.00 2.97 12.25
C ALA A 91 -4.25 2.29 11.09
N ILE A 92 -3.88 1.01 11.26
CA ILE A 92 -3.20 0.23 10.22
C ILE A 92 -4.13 -0.06 9.03
N VAL A 93 -5.41 -0.35 9.28
CA VAL A 93 -6.42 -0.52 8.21
C VAL A 93 -6.56 0.75 7.39
N LEU A 94 -6.74 1.91 8.04
CA LEU A 94 -6.91 3.20 7.34
C LEU A 94 -5.67 3.57 6.55
N TRP A 95 -4.49 3.28 7.09
CA TRP A 95 -3.24 3.44 6.35
C TRP A 95 -3.20 2.54 5.10
N GLY A 96 -3.57 1.26 5.21
CA GLY A 96 -3.69 0.37 4.05
C GLY A 96 -4.73 0.82 3.01
N VAL A 97 -5.89 1.31 3.47
CA VAL A 97 -6.93 1.89 2.60
C VAL A 97 -6.38 3.09 1.83
N SER A 98 -5.57 3.95 2.46
CA SER A 98 -4.96 5.10 1.78
C SER A 98 -4.07 4.68 0.60
N PHE A 99 -3.37 3.54 0.71
CA PHE A 99 -2.54 3.01 -0.39
C PHE A 99 -3.41 2.54 -1.55
N VAL A 100 -4.51 1.83 -1.26
CA VAL A 100 -5.45 1.35 -2.29
C VAL A 100 -6.13 2.51 -3.01
N MET A 101 -6.58 3.52 -2.25
CA MET A 101 -7.27 4.69 -2.79
C MET A 101 -6.33 5.69 -3.47
N GLY A 102 -5.05 5.72 -3.10
CA GLY A 102 -4.03 6.57 -3.70
C GLY A 102 -3.63 6.17 -5.13
N CYS A 103 -4.17 5.07 -5.64
CA CYS A 103 -3.88 4.58 -6.97
C CYS A 103 -4.52 5.46 -8.07
N SER A 104 -3.69 6.02 -8.95
CA SER A 104 -4.11 6.94 -10.02
C SER A 104 -4.54 6.28 -11.34
N THR A 105 -4.39 4.95 -11.50
CA THR A 105 -4.77 4.27 -12.76
C THR A 105 -6.29 4.30 -13.02
N TRP A 106 -7.11 4.35 -11.97
CA TRP A 106 -8.57 4.47 -12.11
C TRP A 106 -8.99 5.86 -12.60
N ALA A 107 -8.36 6.92 -12.12
CA ALA A 107 -8.69 8.30 -12.50
C ALA A 107 -8.40 8.59 -13.99
N ALA A 108 -7.33 8.01 -14.54
CA ALA A 108 -6.98 8.17 -15.95
C ALA A 108 -7.99 7.47 -16.90
N SER A 109 -8.46 6.26 -16.55
CA SER A 109 -9.43 5.52 -17.37
C SER A 109 -10.82 6.18 -17.42
N ILE A 110 -11.24 6.83 -16.32
CA ILE A 110 -12.50 7.57 -16.24
C ILE A 110 -12.43 8.85 -17.09
N TRP A 111 -11.27 9.50 -17.15
CA TRP A 111 -11.08 10.76 -17.88
C TRP A 111 -10.72 10.57 -19.37
N SER A 112 -10.20 9.40 -19.77
CA SER A 112 -9.93 9.07 -21.17
C SER A 112 -11.18 8.68 -21.97
N GLY A 113 -12.31 8.39 -21.31
CA GLY A 113 -13.60 8.11 -21.95
C GLY A 113 -14.29 9.32 -22.60
N GLY A 114 -13.68 10.51 -22.56
CA GLY A 114 -14.28 11.76 -23.05
C GLY A 114 -13.48 12.53 -24.10
N ARG A 115 -12.42 11.94 -24.69
CA ARG A 115 -11.64 12.60 -25.76
C ARG A 115 -11.34 11.63 -26.91
N THR A 116 -12.36 11.42 -27.74
CA THR A 116 -12.21 11.08 -29.17
C THR A 116 -12.51 12.30 -29.99
#